data_AF-A0A7V2TT28-F1
#
_entry.id   AF-A0A7V2TT28-F1
#
_cell.length_a   1.000
_cell.length_b   1.000
_cell.length_c   1.000
_cell.angle_alpha   90.00
_cell.angle_beta   90.00
_cell.angle_gamma   90.00
#
_symmetry.space_group_name_H-M   'P 1'
#
loop_
_entity.id
_entity.type
_entity.pdbx_description
1 polymer ?
#
loop_
_entity_poly.entity_id
_entity_poly.type
_entity_poly.pdbx_seq_one_letter_code
_entity_poly.pdbx_strand_id
1 'polypeptide(L)'
;MRLGLNFRSGTVAASPLPERAWTAWFYPDHGWTLFHLEGRDVRDWLQRQGTQDARRLDTGESLWNAFLNRKGEIECLFLMSPSDSGVMAMVPPGFRQFFLDRVDRYVILEDVTCRILCDGPPAVMVGGGEAAAALAEVLDLPFELIPGMAGWEAAVQPFNHASGEWLLWRFEWGGLSGFFLCHPDPLVTDQLCGLLSEAGLRQLSPDTRDALICLAGYPFPDKEGVILSETPWDLAALAENRGCFPGQEVIARLRVYGTVRRRLMALVWESIDGLDELPAPGARLVTEAGAAVGRVHRHIRITPDVATEMGVPPNPVTLCWMDRSCREPGILLSLREASGPHRDLGKARTADLPVWKLPGGERRAADMAARAREIFAADVSDSDPEPLRRMALALLLDPAQAEYYESLTVLLIRRKEFPDALRVARGWAARFPEDVMAHSNLSLILANLGYVREAEAEKELAWRLERARSADSHTPLGKARNEEEARQIRTELEERVTLFREALEYDPEDTVALMGMGSALLSLEKPEEAAPYLRRTVKIDPWYSAAWLRLGECLLAMGDRQGALQAWQEGARRARQRGDMMPAQAMEIRARQLSAEV
;
A
#
# COMPACT_ATOMS: atom_id res chain seq x y z
N MET A 1 -14.79 36.92 -36.33
CA MET A 1 -13.36 37.02 -36.64
C MET A 1 -12.69 35.86 -35.90
N ARG A 2 -12.38 34.76 -36.61
CA ARG A 2 -11.75 33.57 -36.01
C ARG A 2 -10.32 33.94 -35.64
N LEU A 3 -10.02 34.07 -34.34
CA LEU A 3 -8.65 34.12 -33.85
C LEU A 3 -8.06 32.73 -34.11
N GLY A 4 -7.15 32.64 -35.08
CA GLY A 4 -6.34 31.45 -35.32
C GLY A 4 -5.36 31.30 -34.17
N LEU A 5 -5.72 30.49 -33.18
CA LEU A 5 -4.80 29.98 -32.17
C LEU A 5 -3.98 28.89 -32.84
N ASN A 6 -2.65 29.02 -32.85
CA ASN A 6 -1.74 28.06 -33.46
C ASN A 6 -1.68 26.75 -32.64
N PHE A 7 -2.74 25.94 -32.72
CA PHE A 7 -2.66 24.51 -32.44
C PHE A 7 -2.24 23.82 -33.74
N ARG A 8 -1.39 22.78 -33.69
CA ARG A 8 -1.04 22.03 -34.90
C ARG A 8 -2.27 21.34 -35.45
N SER A 9 -2.89 21.92 -36.49
CA SER A 9 -3.82 21.22 -37.38
C SER A 9 -3.05 20.37 -38.40
N GLY A 10 -2.17 19.50 -37.93
CA GLY A 10 -1.47 18.53 -38.77
C GLY A 10 -2.25 17.23 -38.75
N THR A 11 -2.72 16.76 -39.90
CA THR A 11 -3.20 15.38 -40.05
C THR A 11 -2.12 14.44 -39.52
N VAL A 12 -2.30 13.94 -38.31
CA VAL A 12 -1.52 12.83 -37.76
C VAL A 12 -1.82 11.65 -38.68
N ALA A 13 -0.79 11.16 -39.38
CA ALA A 13 -0.93 9.92 -40.13
C ALA A 13 -1.37 8.85 -39.12
N ALA A 14 -2.62 8.41 -39.24
CA ALA A 14 -3.20 7.33 -38.45
C ALA A 14 -2.40 6.06 -38.74
N SER A 15 -1.32 5.85 -37.99
CA SER A 15 -0.74 4.54 -37.83
C SER A 15 -1.68 3.79 -36.90
N PRO A 16 -2.22 2.61 -37.29
CA PRO A 16 -3.08 1.84 -36.40
C PRO A 16 -2.17 1.29 -35.30
N LEU A 17 -2.04 2.03 -34.20
CA LEU A 17 -1.36 1.54 -33.01
C LEU A 17 -2.26 0.48 -32.38
N PRO A 18 -1.78 -0.77 -32.26
CA PRO A 18 -2.49 -1.77 -31.48
C PRO A 18 -2.41 -1.40 -29.98
N GLU A 19 -3.47 -1.67 -29.21
CA GLU A 19 -3.41 -1.83 -27.74
C GLU A 19 -3.13 -0.58 -26.84
N ARG A 20 -3.72 0.60 -27.08
CA ARG A 20 -3.50 1.84 -26.28
C ARG A 20 -4.63 2.33 -25.34
N ALA A 21 -5.67 1.54 -25.06
CA ALA A 21 -6.91 2.06 -24.46
C ALA A 21 -6.80 2.71 -23.05
N TRP A 22 -5.70 2.53 -22.31
CA TRP A 22 -5.45 3.12 -20.98
C TRP A 22 -4.06 3.74 -20.79
N THR A 23 -3.23 3.79 -21.84
CA THR A 23 -1.92 4.45 -21.72
C THR A 23 -2.08 5.96 -21.60
N ALA A 24 -3.12 6.55 -22.21
CA ALA A 24 -3.54 7.93 -22.00
C ALA A 24 -5.06 8.10 -22.15
N TRP A 25 -5.67 8.86 -21.24
CA TRP A 25 -7.10 9.17 -21.22
C TRP A 25 -7.32 10.63 -20.81
N PHE A 26 -8.50 11.17 -21.10
CA PHE A 26 -8.89 12.47 -20.60
C PHE A 26 -10.36 12.49 -20.12
N TYR A 27 -10.66 13.45 -19.26
CA TYR A 27 -12.02 13.73 -18.79
C TYR A 27 -12.22 15.25 -18.74
N PRO A 28 -13.18 15.81 -19.48
CA PRO A 28 -13.60 17.19 -19.26
C PRO A 28 -14.27 17.25 -17.89
N ASP A 29 -13.60 17.86 -16.92
CA ASP A 29 -14.09 17.91 -15.56
C ASP A 29 -14.83 19.23 -15.30
N HIS A 30 -15.99 19.11 -14.68
CA HIS A 30 -16.88 20.22 -14.37
C HIS A 30 -17.21 20.33 -12.88
N GLY A 31 -16.68 19.44 -12.04
CA GLY A 31 -17.08 19.34 -10.64
C GLY A 31 -16.03 19.81 -9.62
N TRP A 32 -14.75 19.87 -9.99
CA TRP A 32 -13.70 20.34 -9.09
C TRP A 32 -13.67 21.86 -9.03
N THR A 33 -13.34 22.39 -7.86
CA THR A 33 -13.20 23.83 -7.65
C THR A 33 -11.77 24.15 -7.25
N LEU A 34 -11.16 25.08 -7.97
CA LEU A 34 -9.83 25.59 -7.68
C LEU A 34 -9.96 26.90 -6.90
N PHE A 35 -9.46 26.90 -5.67
CA PHE A 35 -9.37 28.08 -4.82
C PHE A 35 -7.94 28.59 -4.74
N HIS A 36 -7.81 29.90 -4.62
CA HIS A 36 -6.57 30.57 -4.23
C HIS A 36 -6.80 31.31 -2.92
N LEU A 37 -6.06 30.91 -1.89
CA LEU A 37 -6.02 31.55 -0.59
C LEU A 37 -4.82 32.49 -0.56
N GLU A 38 -5.06 33.80 -0.53
CA GLU A 38 -4.03 34.85 -0.51
C GLU A 38 -4.04 35.59 0.83
N GLY A 39 -2.88 36.04 1.28
CA GLY A 39 -2.72 36.83 2.50
C GLY A 39 -1.66 36.26 3.44
N ARG A 40 -1.15 37.09 4.36
CA ARG A 40 0.00 36.72 5.19
C ARG A 40 -0.31 35.64 6.22
N ASP A 41 -1.58 35.49 6.60
CA ASP A 41 -2.02 34.59 7.66
C ASP A 41 -2.53 33.23 7.12
N VAL A 42 -2.52 33.02 5.79
CA VAL A 42 -3.09 31.82 5.13
C VAL A 42 -2.53 30.52 5.68
N ARG A 43 -1.20 30.41 5.80
CA ARG A 43 -0.54 29.18 6.25
C ARG A 43 -0.85 28.89 7.71
N ASP A 44 -0.82 29.90 8.57
CA ASP A 44 -1.16 29.76 9.99
C ASP A 44 -2.65 29.49 10.21
N TRP A 45 -3.52 30.01 9.35
CA TRP A 45 -4.92 29.66 9.33
C TRP A 45 -5.12 28.20 8.92
N LEU A 46 -4.55 27.75 7.79
CA LEU A 46 -4.59 26.35 7.34
C LEU A 46 -3.99 25.40 8.38
N GLN A 47 -2.92 25.81 9.06
CA GLN A 47 -2.33 25.03 10.16
C GLN A 47 -3.34 24.77 11.28
N ARG A 48 -4.15 25.77 11.63
CA ARG A 48 -5.17 25.64 12.68
C ARG A 48 -6.42 24.89 12.21
N GLN A 49 -6.71 24.88 10.91
CA GLN A 49 -7.96 24.31 10.37
C GLN A 49 -7.85 22.90 9.80
N GLY A 50 -6.74 22.58 9.13
CA GLY A 50 -6.54 21.33 8.39
C GLY A 50 -6.13 20.15 9.26
N THR A 51 -5.71 19.05 8.64
CA THR A 51 -5.06 17.86 9.24
C THR A 51 -3.58 17.73 8.84
N GLN A 52 -3.07 18.57 7.93
CA GLN A 52 -1.69 18.56 7.43
C GLN A 52 -0.86 19.79 7.82
N ASP A 53 0.45 19.60 7.96
CA ASP A 53 1.37 20.69 8.30
C ASP A 53 1.54 21.69 7.14
N ALA A 54 0.68 22.71 7.11
CA ALA A 54 0.63 23.74 6.07
C ALA A 54 1.83 24.69 6.14
N ARG A 55 2.53 24.75 7.28
CA ARG A 55 3.75 25.56 7.41
C ARG A 55 4.91 24.97 6.64
N ARG A 56 4.95 23.65 6.46
CA ARG A 56 5.99 22.93 5.71
C ARG A 56 5.76 22.89 4.20
N LEU A 57 4.74 23.59 3.68
CA LEU A 57 4.36 23.60 2.27
C LEU A 57 5.38 24.34 1.36
N ASP A 58 6.62 24.56 1.80
CA ASP A 58 7.61 25.41 1.10
C ASP A 58 8.33 24.74 -0.07
N THR A 59 8.24 23.41 -0.20
CA THR A 59 9.11 22.63 -1.09
C THR A 59 8.46 22.24 -2.42
N GLY A 60 7.53 23.07 -2.91
CA GLY A 60 6.88 22.83 -4.19
C GLY A 60 6.10 21.51 -4.26
N GLU A 61 5.60 20.97 -3.14
CA GLU A 61 4.82 19.74 -3.13
C GLU A 61 3.38 19.99 -2.70
N SER A 62 2.45 19.23 -3.29
CA SER A 62 1.06 19.22 -2.88
C SER A 62 0.81 18.26 -1.71
N LEU A 63 -0.02 18.67 -0.76
CA LEU A 63 -0.37 17.89 0.43
C LEU A 63 -1.88 17.64 0.49
N TRP A 64 -2.28 16.37 0.68
CA TRP A 64 -3.67 16.02 0.93
C TRP A 64 -4.09 16.42 2.34
N ASN A 65 -5.08 17.30 2.45
CA ASN A 65 -5.50 17.94 3.69
C ASN A 65 -7.01 17.80 3.91
N ALA A 66 -7.45 17.66 5.16
CA ALA A 66 -8.86 17.61 5.50
C ALA A 66 -9.26 18.66 6.54
N PHE A 67 -10.43 19.25 6.36
CA PHE A 67 -11.14 19.97 7.42
C PHE A 67 -12.05 18.98 8.14
N LEU A 68 -11.86 18.84 9.45
CA LEU A 68 -12.70 18.00 10.29
C LEU A 68 -13.64 18.84 11.16
N ASN A 69 -14.79 18.29 11.52
CA ASN A 69 -15.64 18.86 12.55
C ASN A 69 -15.21 18.41 13.96
N ARG A 70 -15.92 18.87 15.01
CA ARG A 70 -15.60 18.53 16.40
C ARG A 70 -15.77 17.04 16.74
N LYS A 71 -16.50 16.28 15.91
CA LYS A 71 -16.66 14.83 16.02
C LYS A 71 -15.58 14.06 15.25
N GLY A 72 -14.65 14.74 14.59
CA GLY A 72 -13.62 14.11 13.76
C GLY A 72 -14.11 13.67 12.38
N GLU A 73 -15.33 14.06 11.98
CA GLU A 73 -15.88 13.76 10.66
C GLU A 73 -15.30 14.74 9.61
N ILE A 74 -15.01 14.23 8.41
CA ILE A 74 -14.53 15.01 7.27
C ILE A 74 -15.65 15.94 6.80
N GLU A 75 -15.43 17.24 6.91
CA GLU A 75 -16.27 18.25 6.24
C GLU A 75 -15.76 18.55 4.83
N CYS A 76 -14.44 18.51 4.62
CA CYS A 76 -13.82 18.72 3.32
C CYS A 76 -12.49 17.98 3.23
N LEU A 77 -12.26 17.19 2.18
CA LEU A 77 -10.93 16.72 1.78
C LEU A 77 -10.50 17.51 0.56
N PHE A 78 -9.26 17.99 0.52
CA PHE A 78 -8.74 18.80 -0.59
C PHE A 78 -7.23 18.64 -0.71
N LEU A 79 -6.70 18.91 -1.89
CA LEU A 79 -5.28 18.96 -2.14
C LEU A 79 -4.81 20.41 -2.03
N MET A 80 -3.78 20.70 -1.23
CA MET A 80 -3.22 22.04 -1.11
C MET A 80 -1.81 22.10 -1.68
N SER A 81 -1.47 23.21 -2.35
CA SER A 81 -0.19 23.39 -3.04
C SER A 81 0.32 24.82 -2.82
N PRO A 82 1.64 25.05 -2.70
CA PRO A 82 2.15 26.40 -2.54
C PRO A 82 1.93 27.23 -3.81
N SER A 83 1.86 28.53 -3.63
CA SER A 83 1.83 29.52 -4.72
C SER A 83 2.56 30.78 -4.30
N ASP A 84 2.93 31.63 -5.26
CA ASP A 84 3.75 32.82 -5.02
C ASP A 84 3.14 33.81 -4.01
N SER A 85 1.80 33.83 -3.88
CA SER A 85 1.08 34.77 -3.01
C SER A 85 0.22 34.10 -1.93
N GLY A 86 0.37 32.78 -1.73
CA GLY A 86 -0.36 32.05 -0.71
C GLY A 86 -0.43 30.55 -0.98
N VAL A 87 -1.64 29.99 -0.98
CA VAL A 87 -1.88 28.54 -1.15
C VAL A 87 -3.02 28.31 -2.13
N MET A 88 -2.80 27.43 -3.12
CA MET A 88 -3.88 26.91 -3.95
C MET A 88 -4.51 25.69 -3.30
N ALA A 89 -5.83 25.56 -3.40
CA ALA A 89 -6.58 24.42 -2.91
C ALA A 89 -7.49 23.85 -4.01
N MET A 90 -7.27 22.58 -4.36
CA MET A 90 -8.11 21.83 -5.28
C MET A 90 -9.12 21.01 -4.49
N VAL A 91 -10.38 21.42 -4.61
CA VAL A 91 -11.50 20.87 -3.84
C VAL A 91 -12.35 19.97 -4.75
N PRO A 92 -12.64 18.73 -4.34
CA PRO A 92 -13.44 17.80 -5.14
C PRO A 92 -14.91 18.19 -5.24
N PRO A 93 -15.63 17.59 -6.21
CA PRO A 93 -17.08 17.74 -6.33
C PRO A 93 -17.79 17.40 -5.03
N GLY A 94 -18.78 18.21 -4.65
CA GLY A 94 -19.57 18.03 -3.44
C GLY A 94 -18.97 18.65 -2.16
N PHE A 95 -17.69 19.02 -2.16
CA PHE A 95 -17.04 19.66 -1.01
C PHE A 95 -16.96 21.19 -1.09
N ARG A 96 -17.24 21.79 -2.26
CA ARG A 96 -17.14 23.24 -2.50
C ARG A 96 -17.79 24.09 -1.40
N GLN A 97 -19.06 23.83 -1.10
CA GLN A 97 -19.79 24.66 -0.13
C GLN A 97 -19.23 24.50 1.28
N PHE A 98 -18.86 23.28 1.68
CA PHE A 98 -18.22 23.03 2.97
C PHE A 98 -16.88 23.77 3.11
N PHE A 99 -16.11 23.87 2.02
CA PHE A 99 -14.87 24.63 2.00
C PHE A 99 -15.12 26.14 2.16
N LEU A 100 -16.06 26.71 1.41
CA LEU A 100 -16.45 28.12 1.52
C LEU A 100 -17.00 28.45 2.91
N ASP A 101 -17.94 27.65 3.43
CA ASP A 101 -18.50 27.81 4.77
C ASP A 101 -17.42 27.77 5.86
N ARG A 102 -16.36 26.98 5.64
CA ARG A 102 -15.23 26.90 6.56
C ARG A 102 -14.40 28.20 6.54
N VAL A 103 -14.09 28.72 5.35
CA VAL A 103 -13.41 30.00 5.20
C VAL A 103 -14.24 31.11 5.86
N ASP A 104 -15.50 31.24 5.49
CA ASP A 104 -16.40 32.31 5.97
C ASP A 104 -16.60 32.28 7.50
N ARG A 105 -16.61 31.09 8.11
CA ARG A 105 -16.82 30.94 9.55
C ARG A 105 -15.59 31.27 10.39
N TYR A 106 -14.39 30.98 9.89
CA TYR A 106 -13.16 31.00 10.69
C TYR A 106 -12.11 31.99 10.23
N VAL A 107 -12.31 32.67 9.10
CA VAL A 107 -11.54 33.88 8.75
C VAL A 107 -12.31 35.07 9.32
N ILE A 108 -11.85 35.60 10.45
CA ILE A 108 -12.53 36.71 11.13
C ILE A 108 -11.62 37.94 11.20
N LEU A 109 -10.41 37.77 11.72
CA LEU A 109 -9.41 38.85 11.87
C LEU A 109 -8.13 38.57 11.11
N GLU A 110 -7.99 37.35 10.59
CA GLU A 110 -6.87 36.91 9.78
C GLU A 110 -6.84 37.61 8.42
N ASP A 111 -5.64 37.99 7.97
CA ASP A 111 -5.38 38.41 6.59
C ASP A 111 -5.35 37.18 5.68
N VAL A 112 -6.56 36.73 5.32
CA VAL A 112 -6.84 35.61 4.42
C VAL A 112 -7.98 36.01 3.49
N THR A 113 -7.75 35.92 2.19
CA THR A 113 -8.77 36.08 1.15
C THR A 113 -8.86 34.81 0.34
N CYS A 114 -10.06 34.38 -0.01
CA CYS A 114 -10.30 33.19 -0.80
C CYS A 114 -10.95 33.58 -2.12
N ARG A 115 -10.31 33.26 -3.25
CA ARG A 115 -10.85 33.48 -4.60
C ARG A 115 -11.04 32.15 -5.30
N ILE A 116 -12.09 32.06 -6.10
CA ILE A 116 -12.31 30.93 -7.01
C ILE A 116 -11.59 31.27 -8.31
N LEU A 117 -10.58 30.47 -8.69
CA LEU A 117 -9.85 30.65 -9.94
C LEU A 117 -10.58 30.03 -11.13
N CYS A 118 -11.37 28.98 -10.88
CA CYS A 118 -12.17 28.29 -11.89
C CYS A 118 -13.48 27.81 -11.26
N ASP A 119 -14.62 28.26 -11.81
CA ASP A 119 -15.97 27.95 -11.34
C ASP A 119 -16.75 27.07 -12.34
N GLY A 120 -16.12 26.00 -12.84
CA GLY A 120 -16.68 25.03 -13.80
C GLY A 120 -17.14 25.60 -15.17
N PRO A 121 -16.95 24.86 -16.28
CA PRO A 121 -15.63 24.46 -16.79
C PRO A 121 -14.73 25.72 -16.93
N PRO A 122 -13.39 25.61 -16.86
CA PRO A 122 -12.68 24.71 -17.77
C PRO A 122 -11.43 24.06 -17.17
N ALA A 123 -11.62 22.84 -16.65
CA ALA A 123 -10.53 21.96 -16.30
C ALA A 123 -10.60 20.69 -17.16
N VAL A 124 -9.50 20.31 -17.78
CA VAL A 124 -9.36 19.02 -18.46
C VAL A 124 -8.42 18.17 -17.64
N MET A 125 -8.91 17.02 -17.22
CA MET A 125 -8.08 15.98 -16.65
C MET A 125 -7.46 15.15 -17.75
N VAL A 126 -6.16 14.90 -17.66
CA VAL A 126 -5.45 13.97 -18.54
C VAL A 126 -4.61 13.04 -17.69
N GLY A 127 -4.79 11.73 -17.83
CA GLY A 127 -4.12 10.73 -17.00
C GLY A 127 -3.70 9.49 -17.77
N GLY A 128 -2.92 8.63 -17.10
CA GLY A 128 -2.27 7.48 -17.72
C GLY A 128 -0.77 7.69 -17.93
N GLY A 129 -0.02 6.60 -18.14
CA GLY A 129 1.44 6.61 -18.24
C GLY A 129 2.01 7.45 -19.40
N GLU A 130 1.25 7.61 -20.49
CA GLU A 130 1.60 8.40 -21.68
C GLU A 130 0.95 9.80 -21.67
N ALA A 131 0.14 10.16 -20.66
CA ALA A 131 -0.54 11.46 -20.57
C ALA A 131 0.41 12.64 -20.75
N ALA A 132 1.60 12.50 -20.18
CA ALA A 132 2.64 13.50 -20.25
C ALA A 132 3.12 13.79 -21.68
N ALA A 133 3.44 12.72 -22.42
CA ALA A 133 3.90 12.82 -23.80
C ALA A 133 2.78 13.34 -24.72
N ALA A 134 1.55 12.86 -24.51
CA ALA A 134 0.38 13.31 -25.25
C ALA A 134 0.13 14.82 -25.08
N LEU A 135 0.23 15.34 -23.86
CA LEU A 135 0.08 16.77 -23.60
C LEU A 135 1.18 17.60 -24.28
N ALA A 136 2.42 17.11 -24.28
CA ALA A 136 3.53 17.78 -24.97
C ALA A 136 3.28 17.94 -26.46
N GLU A 137 2.81 16.88 -27.09
CA GLU A 137 2.49 16.86 -28.50
C GLU A 137 1.31 17.79 -28.82
N VAL A 138 0.21 17.69 -28.05
CA VAL A 138 -1.02 18.46 -28.29
C VAL A 138 -0.83 19.95 -28.05
N LEU A 139 -0.04 20.33 -27.04
CA LEU A 139 0.22 21.73 -26.70
C LEU A 139 1.44 22.32 -27.43
N ASP A 140 2.14 21.55 -28.27
CA ASP A 140 3.40 21.93 -28.94
C ASP A 140 4.43 22.52 -27.95
N LEU A 141 4.49 21.95 -26.74
CA LEU A 141 5.42 22.34 -25.69
C LEU A 141 6.58 21.33 -25.64
N PRO A 142 7.83 21.80 -25.47
CA PRO A 142 8.94 20.90 -25.15
C PRO A 142 8.59 20.09 -23.91
N PHE A 143 8.82 18.77 -23.95
CA PHE A 143 8.49 17.85 -22.86
C PHE A 143 9.13 18.29 -21.54
N GLU A 144 10.35 18.83 -21.60
CA GLU A 144 11.10 19.36 -20.46
C GLU A 144 10.52 20.67 -19.91
N LEU A 145 9.79 21.42 -20.74
CA LEU A 145 9.10 22.65 -20.37
C LEU A 145 7.67 22.41 -19.85
N ILE A 146 7.13 21.19 -19.93
CA ILE A 146 5.88 20.88 -19.25
C ILE A 146 6.21 20.72 -17.77
N PRO A 147 5.83 21.70 -16.95
CA PRO A 147 6.36 21.77 -15.62
C PRO A 147 5.79 20.62 -14.76
N GLY A 148 6.63 19.95 -13.98
CA GLY A 148 6.28 18.70 -13.27
C GLY A 148 6.62 17.39 -14.00
N MET A 149 7.22 17.46 -15.20
CA MET A 149 7.76 16.29 -15.93
C MET A 149 9.26 16.06 -15.75
N ALA A 150 10.04 17.13 -15.53
CA ALA A 150 11.50 17.09 -15.33
C ALA A 150 11.95 17.23 -13.85
N GLY A 151 11.10 17.79 -12.99
CA GLY A 151 11.36 17.98 -11.55
C GLY A 151 10.17 17.48 -10.72
N TRP A 152 10.48 16.77 -9.64
CA TRP A 152 9.55 15.90 -8.91
C TRP A 152 8.68 16.63 -7.85
N GLU A 153 8.81 17.96 -7.81
CA GLU A 153 8.13 18.90 -6.93
C GLU A 153 6.75 19.24 -7.53
N ALA A 154 5.71 18.63 -6.97
CA ALA A 154 4.31 18.74 -7.40
C ALA A 154 3.63 20.04 -6.94
N ALA A 155 4.12 21.20 -7.38
CA ALA A 155 3.43 22.48 -7.22
C ALA A 155 2.42 22.69 -8.36
N VAL A 156 1.41 23.53 -8.15
CA VAL A 156 0.64 24.10 -9.28
C VAL A 156 1.57 25.01 -10.06
N GLN A 157 1.61 24.85 -11.38
CA GLN A 157 2.54 25.60 -12.21
C GLN A 157 1.78 26.36 -13.30
N PRO A 158 1.88 27.69 -13.35
CA PRO A 158 1.40 28.45 -14.49
C PRO A 158 2.32 28.21 -15.69
N PHE A 159 1.76 28.15 -16.89
CA PHE A 159 2.53 28.17 -18.12
C PHE A 159 1.83 29.00 -19.20
N ASN A 160 2.64 29.63 -20.05
CA ASN A 160 2.15 30.43 -21.16
C ASN A 160 2.04 29.56 -22.42
N HIS A 161 0.89 29.64 -23.09
CA HIS A 161 0.65 29.02 -24.38
C HIS A 161 0.09 30.09 -25.35
N ALA A 162 0.10 29.80 -26.67
CA ALA A 162 -0.47 30.70 -27.67
C ALA A 162 -1.96 31.02 -27.44
N SER A 163 -2.67 30.17 -26.71
CA SER A 163 -4.08 30.33 -26.34
C SER A 163 -4.32 31.16 -25.06
N GLY A 164 -3.26 31.54 -24.35
CA GLY A 164 -3.34 32.22 -23.06
C GLY A 164 -2.52 31.55 -21.96
N GLU A 165 -2.73 32.01 -20.74
CA GLU A 165 -2.11 31.46 -19.53
C GLU A 165 -2.93 30.27 -19.03
N TRP A 166 -2.24 29.18 -18.72
CA TRP A 166 -2.81 27.95 -18.18
C TRP A 166 -2.25 27.67 -16.80
N LEU A 167 -3.03 26.96 -16.00
CA LEU A 167 -2.55 26.32 -14.78
C LEU A 167 -2.49 24.81 -15.00
N LEU A 168 -1.34 24.23 -14.68
CA LEU A 168 -1.12 22.79 -14.67
C LEU A 168 -0.99 22.31 -13.23
N TRP A 169 -1.82 21.35 -12.83
CA TRP A 169 -1.74 20.73 -11.52
C TRP A 169 -1.65 19.21 -11.65
N ARG A 170 -0.55 18.62 -11.21
CA ARG A 170 -0.45 17.16 -11.07
C ARG A 170 -1.37 16.64 -9.96
N PHE A 171 -2.16 15.61 -10.26
CA PHE A 171 -3.03 14.96 -9.26
C PHE A 171 -2.69 13.48 -9.08
N GLU A 172 -3.12 12.96 -7.93
CA GLU A 172 -2.96 11.57 -7.50
C GLU A 172 -4.25 11.09 -6.86
N TRP A 173 -4.95 10.16 -7.51
CA TRP A 173 -6.22 9.60 -7.03
C TRP A 173 -6.11 8.08 -6.90
N GLY A 174 -5.72 7.62 -5.70
CA GLY A 174 -5.63 6.21 -5.29
C GLY A 174 -5.33 5.21 -6.40
N GLY A 175 -4.21 5.41 -7.08
CA GLY A 175 -3.73 4.56 -8.17
C GLY A 175 -3.64 5.26 -9.52
N LEU A 176 -4.42 6.32 -9.74
CA LEU A 176 -4.32 7.14 -10.94
C LEU A 176 -3.39 8.33 -10.71
N SER A 177 -2.56 8.62 -11.70
CA SER A 177 -1.80 9.87 -11.76
C SER A 177 -2.02 10.57 -13.10
N GLY A 178 -1.94 11.90 -13.08
CA GLY A 178 -2.16 12.71 -14.25
C GLY A 178 -2.09 14.20 -13.94
N PHE A 179 -2.68 14.99 -14.82
CA PHE A 179 -2.67 16.44 -14.80
C PHE A 179 -4.08 17.01 -14.91
N PHE A 180 -4.35 18.02 -14.11
CA PHE A 180 -5.41 18.99 -14.32
C PHE A 180 -4.86 20.16 -15.11
N LEU A 181 -5.48 20.45 -16.24
CA LEU A 181 -5.21 21.65 -17.03
C LEU A 181 -6.39 22.59 -16.89
N CYS A 182 -6.15 23.73 -16.27
CA CYS A 182 -7.15 24.77 -16.12
C CYS A 182 -6.81 25.95 -17.03
N HIS A 183 -7.82 26.44 -17.74
CA HIS A 183 -7.76 27.70 -18.49
C HIS A 183 -8.90 28.61 -17.98
N PRO A 184 -8.86 29.94 -18.12
CA PRO A 184 -10.01 30.79 -17.79
C PRO A 184 -11.13 30.77 -18.85
N ASP A 185 -10.81 30.42 -20.10
CA ASP A 185 -11.77 30.38 -21.22
C ASP A 185 -12.25 28.94 -21.51
N PRO A 186 -13.56 28.63 -21.36
CA PRO A 186 -14.11 27.31 -21.67
C PRO A 186 -13.95 26.84 -23.10
N LEU A 187 -13.97 27.76 -24.05
CA LEU A 187 -13.81 27.41 -25.46
C LEU A 187 -12.42 26.83 -25.74
N VAL A 188 -11.42 27.27 -24.99
CA VAL A 188 -10.04 26.79 -25.14
C VAL A 188 -9.90 25.36 -24.59
N THR A 189 -10.57 25.01 -23.50
CA THR A 189 -10.55 23.61 -23.01
C THR A 189 -11.41 22.67 -23.84
N ASP A 190 -12.50 23.15 -24.44
CA ASP A 190 -13.27 22.35 -25.39
C ASP A 190 -12.42 22.03 -26.63
N GLN A 191 -11.63 23.00 -27.10
CA GLN A 191 -10.64 22.78 -28.17
C GLN A 191 -9.57 21.77 -27.74
N LEU A 192 -9.04 21.88 -26.52
CA LEU A 192 -8.10 20.89 -25.99
C LEU A 192 -8.70 19.47 -25.99
N CYS A 193 -9.95 19.30 -25.56
CA CYS A 193 -10.64 18.00 -25.60
C CYS A 193 -10.74 17.44 -27.02
N GLY A 194 -11.02 18.30 -28.01
CA GLY A 194 -11.01 17.94 -29.42
C GLY A 194 -9.64 17.43 -29.87
N LEU A 195 -8.57 18.18 -29.57
CA LEU A 195 -7.20 17.81 -29.93
C LEU A 195 -6.72 16.53 -29.24
N LEU A 196 -7.07 16.33 -27.96
CA LEU A 196 -6.76 15.09 -27.24
C LEU A 196 -7.46 13.89 -27.90
N SER A 197 -8.70 14.07 -28.37
CA SER A 197 -9.43 13.05 -29.11
C SER A 197 -8.78 12.74 -30.47
N GLU A 198 -8.35 13.78 -31.19
CA GLU A 198 -7.62 13.64 -32.47
C GLU A 198 -6.26 12.97 -32.31
N ALA A 199 -5.57 13.21 -31.18
CA ALA A 199 -4.35 12.52 -30.78
C ALA A 199 -4.59 11.08 -30.30
N GLY A 200 -5.84 10.62 -30.28
CA GLY A 200 -6.22 9.24 -29.97
C GLY A 200 -6.38 8.92 -28.48
N LEU A 201 -6.47 9.93 -27.60
CA LEU A 201 -6.71 9.71 -26.18
C LEU A 201 -8.18 9.35 -25.94
N ARG A 202 -8.40 8.45 -24.98
CA ARG A 202 -9.75 8.02 -24.62
C ARG A 202 -10.44 9.05 -23.73
N GLN A 203 -11.63 9.51 -24.14
CA GLN A 203 -12.50 10.26 -23.25
C GLN A 203 -13.21 9.31 -22.27
N LEU A 204 -13.10 9.59 -20.97
CA LEU A 204 -13.82 8.81 -19.95
C LEU A 204 -15.28 9.26 -19.83
N SER A 205 -16.18 8.32 -19.55
CA SER A 205 -17.55 8.64 -19.12
C SER A 205 -17.57 9.06 -17.64
N PRO A 206 -18.60 9.82 -17.20
CA PRO A 206 -18.77 10.13 -15.78
C PRO A 206 -18.81 8.87 -14.88
N ASP A 207 -19.49 7.80 -15.32
CA ASP A 207 -19.59 6.56 -14.56
C ASP A 207 -18.25 5.84 -14.42
N THR A 208 -17.47 5.78 -15.50
CA THR A 208 -16.12 5.20 -15.47
C THR A 208 -15.19 6.03 -14.57
N ARG A 209 -15.28 7.35 -14.63
CA ARG A 209 -14.50 8.26 -13.77
C ARG A 209 -14.86 8.07 -12.29
N ASP A 210 -16.15 8.05 -11.95
CA ASP A 210 -16.63 7.79 -10.59
C ASP A 210 -16.18 6.42 -10.07
N ALA A 211 -16.30 5.37 -10.90
CA ALA A 211 -15.84 4.03 -10.59
C ALA A 211 -14.35 3.99 -10.22
N LEU A 212 -13.50 4.64 -11.02
CA LEU A 212 -12.07 4.72 -10.78
C LEU A 212 -11.74 5.44 -9.47
N ILE A 213 -12.36 6.58 -9.19
CA ILE A 213 -12.16 7.33 -7.94
C ILE A 213 -12.61 6.50 -6.72
N CYS A 214 -13.69 5.74 -6.86
CA CYS A 214 -14.18 4.89 -5.79
C CYS A 214 -13.26 3.69 -5.53
N LEU A 215 -12.75 3.04 -6.59
CA LEU A 215 -11.79 1.93 -6.46
C LEU A 215 -10.45 2.38 -5.88
N ALA A 216 -10.09 3.65 -6.12
CA ALA A 216 -9.00 4.36 -5.48
C ALA A 216 -9.20 4.62 -3.98
N GLY A 217 -10.38 4.29 -3.43
CA GLY A 217 -10.72 4.48 -2.02
C GLY A 217 -10.84 5.93 -1.61
N TYR A 218 -11.10 6.84 -2.55
CA TYR A 218 -11.29 8.25 -2.26
C TYR A 218 -12.54 8.47 -1.38
N PRO A 219 -12.46 9.25 -0.30
CA PRO A 219 -13.58 9.43 0.60
C PRO A 219 -14.53 10.52 0.08
N PHE A 220 -15.65 10.10 -0.49
CA PHE A 220 -16.72 11.03 -0.87
C PHE A 220 -17.52 11.47 0.36
N PRO A 221 -18.17 12.67 0.30
CA PRO A 221 -19.09 13.10 1.34
C PRO A 221 -20.22 12.07 1.51
N ASP A 222 -20.44 11.60 2.74
CA ASP A 222 -21.52 10.67 3.11
C ASP A 222 -22.48 11.36 4.09
N LYS A 223 -23.78 11.04 3.99
CA LYS A 223 -24.81 11.61 4.87
C LYS A 223 -24.61 11.22 6.34
N GLU A 224 -24.03 10.06 6.61
CA GLU A 224 -23.82 9.58 7.99
C GLU A 224 -22.56 10.16 8.65
N GLY A 225 -21.79 11.01 7.96
CA GLY A 225 -20.49 11.50 8.40
C GLY A 225 -19.41 10.41 8.26
N VAL A 226 -18.21 10.83 7.86
CA VAL A 226 -17.06 9.92 7.65
C VAL A 226 -15.91 10.39 8.52
N ILE A 227 -15.38 9.54 9.38
CA ILE A 227 -14.16 9.85 10.13
C ILE A 227 -12.95 9.49 9.26
N LEU A 228 -11.91 10.33 9.24
CA LEU A 228 -10.74 10.12 8.37
C LEU A 228 -10.09 8.73 8.56
N SER A 229 -9.96 8.27 9.80
CA SER A 229 -9.45 6.93 10.18
C SER A 229 -10.33 5.75 9.73
N GLU A 230 -11.53 6.00 9.22
CA GLU A 230 -12.40 4.98 8.60
C GLU A 230 -12.07 4.76 7.12
N THR A 231 -11.16 5.55 6.55
CA THR A 231 -10.79 5.58 5.14
C THR A 231 -9.34 5.13 4.95
N PRO A 232 -8.92 4.72 3.74
CA PRO A 232 -7.53 4.37 3.47
C PRO A 232 -6.58 5.59 3.43
N TRP A 233 -7.11 6.81 3.51
CA TRP A 233 -6.35 8.06 3.42
C TRP A 233 -5.81 8.56 4.77
N ASP A 234 -6.09 7.86 5.86
CA ASP A 234 -5.76 8.31 7.21
C ASP A 234 -4.27 8.53 7.44
N LEU A 235 -3.40 7.68 6.90
CA LEU A 235 -1.94 7.84 7.00
C LEU A 235 -1.38 8.87 6.01
N ALA A 236 -2.07 9.09 4.88
CA ALA A 236 -1.63 10.00 3.83
C ALA A 236 -2.11 11.45 4.03
N ALA A 237 -3.22 11.66 4.72
CA ALA A 237 -3.89 12.95 4.88
C ALA A 237 -3.87 13.49 6.33
N LEU A 238 -3.08 12.90 7.23
CA LEU A 238 -2.96 13.31 8.62
C LEU A 238 -1.49 13.43 9.04
N ALA A 239 -1.11 14.58 9.57
CA ALA A 239 0.16 14.78 10.25
C ALA A 239 -0.09 14.96 11.75
N GLU A 240 0.41 14.03 12.58
CA GLU A 240 0.08 13.98 14.02
C GLU A 240 0.74 15.09 14.85
N ASN A 241 1.95 15.51 14.47
CA ASN A 241 2.79 16.42 15.26
C ASN A 241 2.74 17.88 14.80
N ARG A 242 1.69 18.25 14.05
CA ARG A 242 1.52 19.59 13.47
C ARG A 242 0.89 20.63 14.42
N GLY A 243 0.42 20.20 15.60
CA GLY A 243 -0.30 21.06 16.55
C GLY A 243 -1.82 20.94 16.46
N CYS A 244 -2.53 21.81 17.17
CA CYS A 244 -3.97 21.71 17.41
C CYS A 244 -4.85 22.02 16.19
N PHE A 245 -5.83 21.15 15.92
CA PHE A 245 -6.88 21.39 14.91
C PHE A 245 -8.24 20.79 15.33
N PRO A 246 -9.35 21.27 14.76
CA PRO A 246 -10.68 20.71 15.02
C PRO A 246 -10.74 19.19 14.80
N GLY A 247 -11.31 18.44 15.75
CA GLY A 247 -11.49 16.99 15.64
C GLY A 247 -10.28 16.14 16.04
N GLN A 248 -9.11 16.74 16.29
CA GLN A 248 -7.88 16.02 16.65
C GLN A 248 -8.04 15.12 17.89
N GLU A 249 -8.72 15.58 18.93
CA GLU A 249 -8.93 14.80 20.15
C GLU A 249 -9.68 13.48 19.87
N VAL A 250 -10.62 13.49 18.92
CA VAL A 250 -11.33 12.27 18.53
C VAL A 250 -10.38 11.31 17.81
N ILE A 251 -9.59 11.82 16.86
CA ILE A 251 -8.60 11.03 16.11
C ILE A 251 -7.54 10.44 17.06
N ALA A 252 -7.00 11.24 17.96
CA ALA A 252 -6.01 10.81 18.95
C ALA A 252 -6.58 9.71 19.87
N ARG A 253 -7.82 9.86 20.35
CA ARG A 253 -8.49 8.82 21.14
C ARG A 253 -8.69 7.52 20.37
N LEU A 254 -9.06 7.60 19.09
CA LEU A 254 -9.21 6.41 18.23
C LEU A 254 -7.87 5.68 18.06
N ARG A 255 -6.76 6.40 17.90
CA ARG A 255 -5.43 5.79 17.80
C ARG A 255 -4.96 5.16 19.11
N VAL A 256 -5.30 5.75 20.26
CA VAL A 256 -4.90 5.24 21.59
C VAL A 256 -5.79 4.09 22.09
N TYR A 257 -7.11 4.27 22.09
CA TYR A 257 -8.05 3.36 22.77
C TYR A 257 -8.64 2.29 21.86
N GLY A 258 -8.44 2.41 20.56
CA GLY A 258 -8.75 1.36 19.62
C GLY A 258 -9.56 1.79 18.43
N THR A 259 -9.58 0.84 17.52
CA THR A 259 -10.06 0.91 16.15
C THR A 259 -11.45 1.54 15.98
N VAL A 260 -11.64 2.22 14.86
CA VAL A 260 -12.92 2.74 14.38
C VAL A 260 -14.06 1.72 14.40
N ARG A 261 -15.30 2.19 14.49
CA ARG A 261 -16.50 1.34 14.51
C ARG A 261 -16.68 0.56 13.21
N ARG A 262 -16.47 1.25 12.09
CA ARG A 262 -16.60 0.74 10.74
C ARG A 262 -15.40 1.20 9.89
N ARG A 263 -15.17 0.58 8.75
CA ARG A 263 -14.14 1.01 7.79
C ARG A 263 -14.67 0.87 6.37
N LEU A 264 -14.31 1.82 5.50
CA LEU A 264 -14.58 1.68 4.07
C LEU A 264 -13.66 0.61 3.50
N MET A 265 -14.27 -0.46 2.98
CA MET A 265 -13.57 -1.58 2.36
C MET A 265 -14.34 -2.03 1.12
N ALA A 266 -13.71 -2.89 0.32
CA ALA A 266 -14.33 -3.48 -0.84
C ALA A 266 -14.82 -4.91 -0.56
N LEU A 267 -15.93 -5.28 -1.20
CA LEU A 267 -16.37 -6.64 -1.42
C LEU A 267 -16.17 -6.96 -2.90
N VAL A 268 -15.25 -7.88 -3.18
CA VAL A 268 -14.95 -8.38 -4.53
C VAL A 268 -15.72 -9.67 -4.75
N TRP A 269 -16.71 -9.66 -5.65
CA TRP A 269 -17.63 -10.78 -5.86
C TRP A 269 -17.00 -11.89 -6.71
N GLU A 270 -17.21 -13.17 -6.37
CA GLU A 270 -16.55 -14.31 -7.07
C GLU A 270 -17.00 -14.48 -8.53
N SER A 271 -18.28 -14.21 -8.84
CA SER A 271 -18.83 -14.32 -10.20
C SER A 271 -19.61 -13.07 -10.62
N ILE A 272 -19.70 -12.87 -11.93
CA ILE A 272 -20.56 -11.88 -12.58
C ILE A 272 -21.94 -12.51 -12.88
N ASP A 273 -21.96 -13.83 -13.11
CA ASP A 273 -23.17 -14.58 -13.45
C ASP A 273 -24.11 -14.68 -12.24
N GLY A 274 -25.33 -14.14 -12.38
CA GLY A 274 -26.40 -14.22 -11.37
C GLY A 274 -26.54 -13.01 -10.44
N LEU A 275 -25.66 -12.00 -10.52
CA LEU A 275 -25.79 -10.73 -9.80
C LEU A 275 -26.53 -9.68 -10.63
N ASP A 276 -27.70 -10.04 -11.18
CA ASP A 276 -28.49 -9.16 -12.05
C ASP A 276 -28.81 -7.82 -11.38
N GLU A 277 -29.04 -7.82 -10.06
CA GLU A 277 -29.11 -6.60 -9.26
C GLU A 277 -28.17 -6.72 -8.06
N LEU A 278 -27.24 -5.77 -7.99
CA LEU A 278 -26.31 -5.62 -6.87
C LEU A 278 -26.97 -4.80 -5.76
N PRO A 279 -26.53 -4.93 -4.50
CA PRO A 279 -27.20 -4.30 -3.38
C PRO A 279 -27.15 -2.78 -3.52
N ALA A 280 -28.29 -2.13 -3.29
CA ALA A 280 -28.42 -0.69 -3.44
C ALA A 280 -27.59 0.07 -2.39
N PRO A 281 -27.11 1.30 -2.69
CA PRO A 281 -26.53 2.18 -1.70
C PRO A 281 -27.43 2.30 -0.46
N GLY A 282 -26.84 2.09 0.72
CA GLY A 282 -27.54 2.10 2.01
C GLY A 282 -28.04 0.73 2.49
N ALA A 283 -28.06 -0.30 1.63
CA ALA A 283 -28.45 -1.65 2.01
C ALA A 283 -27.56 -2.22 3.11
N ARG A 284 -28.16 -2.92 4.08
CA ARG A 284 -27.42 -3.60 5.15
C ARG A 284 -27.13 -5.03 4.73
N LEU A 285 -25.86 -5.42 4.85
CA LEU A 285 -25.39 -6.75 4.53
C LEU A 285 -25.18 -7.55 5.80
N VAL A 286 -25.60 -8.82 5.76
CA VAL A 286 -25.36 -9.81 6.80
C VAL A 286 -24.79 -11.08 6.17
N THR A 287 -24.12 -11.90 6.97
CA THR A 287 -23.74 -13.25 6.52
C THR A 287 -24.98 -14.13 6.38
N GLU A 288 -24.84 -15.29 5.72
CA GLU A 288 -25.87 -16.34 5.74
C GLU A 288 -26.33 -16.65 7.18
N ALA A 289 -25.38 -16.79 8.11
CA ALA A 289 -25.63 -17.01 9.53
C ALA A 289 -26.30 -15.82 10.26
N GLY A 290 -26.47 -14.68 9.59
CA GLY A 290 -27.13 -13.48 10.11
C GLY A 290 -26.23 -12.54 10.90
N ALA A 291 -24.90 -12.73 10.87
CA ALA A 291 -23.97 -11.80 11.50
C ALA A 291 -23.90 -10.50 10.68
N ALA A 292 -23.89 -9.35 11.35
CA ALA A 292 -23.76 -8.05 10.69
C ALA A 292 -22.40 -7.91 9.99
N VAL A 293 -22.43 -7.52 8.73
CA VAL A 293 -21.23 -7.29 7.91
C VAL A 293 -20.97 -5.79 7.73
N GLY A 294 -22.01 -5.04 7.34
CA GLY A 294 -21.87 -3.61 7.14
C GLY A 294 -22.98 -3.00 6.28
N ARG A 295 -22.74 -1.79 5.80
CA ARG A 295 -23.67 -1.04 4.94
C ARG A 295 -23.02 -0.72 3.60
N VAL A 296 -23.73 -0.99 2.51
CA VAL A 296 -23.29 -0.62 1.16
C VAL A 296 -23.18 0.89 1.04
N HIS A 297 -22.00 1.37 0.63
CA HIS A 297 -21.78 2.77 0.27
C HIS A 297 -22.05 2.98 -1.22
N ARG A 298 -21.40 2.19 -2.08
CA ARG A 298 -21.55 2.31 -3.53
C ARG A 298 -21.23 0.99 -4.23
N HIS A 299 -21.91 0.75 -5.34
CA HIS A 299 -21.63 -0.36 -6.24
C HIS A 299 -20.83 0.10 -7.46
N ILE A 300 -19.84 -0.68 -7.90
CA ILE A 300 -18.98 -0.38 -9.05
C ILE A 300 -19.02 -1.56 -10.02
N ARG A 301 -19.54 -1.32 -11.23
CA ARG A 301 -19.46 -2.27 -12.36
C ARG A 301 -18.40 -1.79 -13.33
N ILE A 302 -17.36 -2.59 -13.53
CA ILE A 302 -16.45 -2.44 -14.66
C ILE A 302 -16.92 -3.41 -15.75
N THR A 303 -17.04 -2.95 -16.99
CA THR A 303 -17.37 -3.85 -18.11
C THR A 303 -16.17 -4.78 -18.40
N PRO A 304 -16.39 -6.02 -18.90
CA PRO A 304 -15.30 -6.94 -19.21
C PRO A 304 -14.22 -6.35 -20.13
N ASP A 305 -14.62 -5.53 -21.11
CA ASP A 305 -13.69 -4.84 -22.01
C ASP A 305 -12.80 -3.87 -21.25
N VAL A 306 -13.39 -3.01 -20.41
CA VAL A 306 -12.62 -2.05 -19.60
C VAL A 306 -11.71 -2.77 -18.61
N ALA A 307 -12.18 -3.85 -17.99
CA ALA A 307 -11.39 -4.64 -17.05
C ALA A 307 -10.17 -5.27 -17.73
N THR A 308 -10.36 -5.87 -18.91
CA THR A 308 -9.30 -6.46 -19.73
C THR A 308 -8.26 -5.41 -20.10
N GLU A 309 -8.70 -4.26 -20.59
CA GLU A 309 -7.79 -3.19 -21.02
C GLU A 309 -7.03 -2.54 -19.85
N MET A 310 -7.62 -2.47 -18.66
CA MET A 310 -6.97 -1.99 -17.43
C MET A 310 -6.05 -3.04 -16.79
N GLY A 311 -6.09 -4.29 -17.25
CA GLY A 311 -5.40 -5.40 -16.61
C GLY A 311 -5.94 -5.74 -15.22
N VAL A 312 -7.22 -5.49 -14.95
CA VAL A 312 -7.88 -5.82 -13.68
C VAL A 312 -8.94 -6.91 -13.86
N PRO A 313 -9.25 -7.68 -12.81
CA PRO A 313 -10.33 -8.67 -12.89
C PRO A 313 -11.69 -8.00 -13.17
N PRO A 314 -12.57 -8.59 -14.00
CA PRO A 314 -13.89 -8.04 -14.29
C PRO A 314 -14.90 -8.23 -13.15
N ASN A 315 -14.44 -8.73 -11.99
CA ASN A 315 -15.27 -8.99 -10.83
C ASN A 315 -16.00 -7.71 -10.38
N PRO A 316 -17.30 -7.78 -10.07
CA PRO A 316 -18.01 -6.65 -9.49
C PRO A 316 -17.38 -6.26 -8.16
N VAL A 317 -17.44 -4.97 -7.82
CA VAL A 317 -16.94 -4.46 -6.54
C VAL A 317 -18.01 -3.64 -5.85
N THR A 318 -18.29 -3.97 -4.59
CA THR A 318 -19.12 -3.15 -3.71
C THR A 318 -18.28 -2.49 -2.64
N LEU A 319 -18.28 -1.17 -2.58
CA LEU A 319 -17.76 -0.44 -1.43
C LEU A 319 -18.74 -0.54 -0.29
N CYS A 320 -18.24 -0.94 0.87
CA CYS A 320 -19.02 -1.21 2.06
C CYS A 320 -18.36 -0.56 3.27
N TRP A 321 -19.15 0.15 4.07
CA TRP A 321 -18.79 0.50 5.43
C TRP A 321 -18.89 -0.77 6.29
N MET A 322 -17.79 -1.51 6.41
CA MET A 322 -17.73 -2.79 7.12
C MET A 322 -17.58 -2.61 8.62
N ASP A 323 -18.36 -3.36 9.37
CA ASP A 323 -18.30 -3.41 10.83
C ASP A 323 -17.03 -4.13 11.32
N ARG A 324 -16.65 -3.85 12.57
CA ARG A 324 -15.42 -4.35 13.23
C ARG A 324 -15.18 -5.86 13.07
N SER A 325 -16.23 -6.69 13.03
CA SER A 325 -16.14 -8.15 12.93
C SER A 325 -15.77 -8.68 11.54
N CYS A 326 -15.91 -7.86 10.49
CA CYS A 326 -15.79 -8.32 9.10
C CYS A 326 -14.81 -7.50 8.26
N ARG A 327 -14.04 -6.61 8.88
CA ARG A 327 -13.16 -5.65 8.19
C ARG A 327 -11.70 -6.11 8.04
N GLU A 328 -11.47 -7.42 8.02
CA GLU A 328 -10.14 -7.96 7.70
C GLU A 328 -10.11 -8.30 6.22
N PRO A 329 -9.06 -7.93 5.47
CA PRO A 329 -8.95 -8.25 4.06
C PRO A 329 -8.74 -9.75 3.83
N GLY A 330 -9.21 -10.26 2.70
CA GLY A 330 -9.03 -11.66 2.27
C GLY A 330 -10.10 -12.64 2.72
N ILE A 331 -11.02 -12.25 3.62
CA ILE A 331 -12.08 -13.12 4.14
C ILE A 331 -13.13 -13.36 3.05
N LEU A 332 -13.45 -14.63 2.80
CA LEU A 332 -14.58 -15.01 1.94
C LEU A 332 -15.87 -15.04 2.77
N LEU A 333 -16.87 -14.27 2.37
CA LEU A 333 -18.17 -14.17 3.02
C LEU A 333 -19.28 -14.57 2.07
N SER A 334 -20.21 -15.41 2.53
CA SER A 334 -21.53 -15.56 1.89
C SER A 334 -22.48 -14.51 2.44
N LEU A 335 -23.07 -13.70 1.56
CA LEU A 335 -23.78 -12.47 1.91
C LEU A 335 -25.24 -12.48 1.49
N ARG A 336 -26.08 -11.83 2.31
CA ARG A 336 -27.49 -11.54 2.00
C ARG A 336 -27.88 -10.15 2.47
N GLU A 337 -28.94 -9.61 1.90
CA GLU A 337 -29.54 -8.37 2.41
C GLU A 337 -30.30 -8.60 3.73
N ALA A 338 -30.10 -7.71 4.70
CA ALA A 338 -30.76 -7.77 6.00
C ALA A 338 -32.27 -7.49 5.93
N SER A 339 -32.70 -6.69 4.96
CA SER A 339 -34.06 -6.18 4.80
C SER A 339 -34.54 -6.39 3.37
N GLY A 340 -35.60 -7.18 3.18
CA GLY A 340 -36.11 -7.64 1.87
C GLY A 340 -36.43 -9.14 1.91
N PRO A 341 -36.86 -9.77 0.80
CA PRO A 341 -37.03 -11.22 0.73
C PRO A 341 -35.65 -11.89 0.75
N HIS A 342 -34.99 -11.95 1.93
CA HIS A 342 -33.67 -12.55 2.22
C HIS A 342 -32.87 -12.92 0.98
N ARG A 343 -32.53 -11.90 0.20
CA ARG A 343 -31.96 -12.10 -1.12
C ARG A 343 -30.53 -12.58 -0.89
N ASP A 344 -30.27 -13.80 -1.32
CA ASP A 344 -28.92 -14.32 -1.41
C ASP A 344 -28.17 -13.52 -2.48
N LEU A 345 -27.04 -12.93 -2.08
CA LEU A 345 -26.17 -12.15 -2.96
C LEU A 345 -24.96 -12.98 -3.40
N GLY A 346 -24.78 -14.19 -2.86
CA GLY A 346 -23.64 -15.04 -3.13
C GLY A 346 -22.40 -14.67 -2.32
N LYS A 347 -21.23 -15.01 -2.86
CA LYS A 347 -19.95 -14.90 -2.15
C LYS A 347 -19.12 -13.71 -2.61
N ALA A 348 -18.57 -12.99 -1.64
CA ALA A 348 -17.62 -11.92 -1.87
C ALA A 348 -16.43 -12.01 -0.93
N ARG A 349 -15.26 -11.63 -1.43
CA ARG A 349 -14.04 -11.50 -0.65
C ARG A 349 -13.88 -10.06 -0.18
N THR A 350 -13.60 -9.88 1.10
CA THR A 350 -13.24 -8.57 1.64
C THR A 350 -11.86 -8.14 1.10
N ALA A 351 -11.69 -6.86 0.82
CA ALA A 351 -10.43 -6.30 0.36
C ALA A 351 -10.22 -4.89 0.92
N ASP A 352 -8.97 -4.56 1.21
CA ASP A 352 -8.57 -3.18 1.47
C ASP A 352 -8.61 -2.35 0.18
N LEU A 353 -8.59 -1.02 0.34
CA LEU A 353 -8.57 -0.07 -0.75
C LEU A 353 -7.19 0.58 -0.87
N PRO A 354 -6.68 0.78 -2.11
CA PRO A 354 -7.28 0.38 -3.39
C PRO A 354 -7.28 -1.14 -3.62
N VAL A 355 -8.33 -1.66 -4.27
CA VAL A 355 -8.52 -3.13 -4.49
C VAL A 355 -7.49 -3.69 -5.47
N TRP A 356 -7.24 -2.93 -6.52
CA TRP A 356 -6.35 -3.30 -7.60
C TRP A 356 -5.34 -2.19 -7.85
N LYS A 357 -4.22 -2.58 -8.44
CA LYS A 357 -3.31 -1.61 -9.03
C LYS A 357 -3.97 -1.01 -10.26
N LEU A 358 -4.11 0.31 -10.27
CA LEU A 358 -4.53 1.07 -11.45
C LEU A 358 -3.29 1.52 -12.25
N PRO A 359 -3.36 1.62 -13.58
CA PRO A 359 -2.22 2.03 -14.39
C PRO A 359 -1.90 3.53 -14.22
N GLY A 360 -0.61 3.87 -14.27
CA GLY A 360 -0.12 5.26 -14.33
C GLY A 360 0.38 5.81 -12.99
N GLY A 361 0.20 5.09 -11.88
CA GLY A 361 0.69 5.49 -10.55
C GLY A 361 2.14 5.09 -10.25
N GLU A 362 2.74 4.17 -11.02
CA GLU A 362 3.94 3.41 -10.64
C GLU A 362 5.17 4.27 -10.40
N ARG A 363 5.49 5.13 -11.38
CA ARG A 363 6.66 6.02 -11.28
C ARG A 363 6.54 6.89 -10.04
N ARG A 364 5.34 7.43 -9.81
CA ARG A 364 5.09 8.32 -8.66
C ARG A 364 5.13 7.57 -7.33
N ALA A 365 4.61 6.35 -7.28
CA ALA A 365 4.71 5.49 -6.12
C ALA A 365 6.18 5.21 -5.76
N ALA A 366 6.99 4.87 -6.77
CA ALA A 366 8.42 4.63 -6.61
C ALA A 366 9.16 5.86 -6.06
N ASP A 367 8.85 7.06 -6.55
CA ASP A 367 9.46 8.30 -6.06
C ASP A 367 9.10 8.58 -4.61
N MET A 368 7.81 8.42 -4.26
CA MET A 368 7.33 8.61 -2.90
C MET A 368 8.02 7.64 -1.94
N ALA A 369 8.15 6.38 -2.34
CA ALA A 369 8.85 5.35 -1.57
C ALA A 369 10.35 5.62 -1.48
N ALA A 370 11.01 6.08 -2.55
CA ALA A 370 12.41 6.45 -2.53
C ALA A 370 12.67 7.61 -1.56
N ARG A 371 11.87 8.68 -1.65
CA ARG A 371 12.02 9.84 -0.78
C ARG A 371 11.71 9.53 0.69
N ALA A 372 10.70 8.71 0.94
CA ALA A 372 10.41 8.21 2.28
C ALA A 372 11.63 7.48 2.88
N ARG A 373 12.29 6.61 2.11
CA ARG A 373 13.49 5.87 2.53
C ARG A 373 14.68 6.80 2.74
N GLU A 374 14.88 7.81 1.90
CA GLU A 374 15.94 8.80 2.08
C GLU A 374 15.78 9.57 3.39
N ILE A 375 14.57 10.08 3.67
CA ILE A 375 14.28 10.82 4.90
C ILE A 375 14.45 9.89 6.12
N PHE A 376 14.02 8.63 6.00
CA PHE A 376 14.18 7.64 7.05
C PHE A 376 15.66 7.29 7.31
N ALA A 377 16.46 7.12 6.25
CA ALA A 377 17.88 6.78 6.31
C ALA A 377 18.73 7.92 6.87
N ALA A 378 18.29 9.18 6.71
CA ALA A 378 18.91 10.33 7.34
C ALA A 378 18.73 10.39 8.87
N ASP A 379 18.10 9.38 9.48
CA ASP A 379 17.79 9.24 10.91
C ASP A 379 17.11 10.49 11.48
N VAL A 380 16.23 11.09 10.66
CA VAL A 380 15.35 12.16 11.10
C VAL A 380 14.46 11.62 12.22
N SER A 381 14.14 12.47 13.19
CA SER A 381 13.32 12.11 14.35
C SER A 381 12.13 11.24 13.97
N ASP A 382 11.90 10.16 14.74
CA ASP A 382 10.75 9.27 14.57
C ASP A 382 9.40 10.01 14.58
N SER A 383 9.37 11.24 15.10
CA SER A 383 8.19 12.12 15.10
C SER A 383 7.90 12.81 13.77
N ASP A 384 8.82 12.82 12.78
CA ASP A 384 8.56 13.47 11.49
C ASP A 384 7.51 12.67 10.71
N PRO A 385 6.29 13.20 10.45
CA PRO A 385 5.24 12.43 9.76
C PRO A 385 5.58 12.05 8.31
N GLU A 386 6.60 12.65 7.71
CA GLU A 386 6.83 12.62 6.27
C GLU A 386 7.15 11.24 5.67
N PRO A 387 8.06 10.41 6.24
CA PRO A 387 8.33 9.08 5.70
C PRO A 387 7.08 8.20 5.66
N LEU A 388 6.28 8.25 6.73
CA LEU A 388 5.03 7.50 6.84
C LEU A 388 4.00 8.00 5.82
N ARG A 389 3.79 9.31 5.73
CA ARG A 389 2.85 9.92 4.77
C ARG A 389 3.17 9.53 3.34
N ARG A 390 4.44 9.67 2.95
CA ARG A 390 4.91 9.34 1.59
C ARG A 390 4.80 7.85 1.30
N MET A 391 5.20 6.99 2.23
CA MET A 391 5.07 5.54 2.02
C MET A 391 3.60 5.11 1.95
N ALA A 392 2.72 5.73 2.73
CA ALA A 392 1.27 5.52 2.62
C ALA A 392 0.72 5.96 1.25
N LEU A 393 1.17 7.11 0.72
CA LEU A 393 0.81 7.54 -0.64
C LEU A 393 1.36 6.58 -1.72
N ALA A 394 2.60 6.11 -1.58
CA ALA A 394 3.17 5.11 -2.48
C ALA A 394 2.32 3.84 -2.52
N LEU A 395 1.88 3.37 -1.35
CA LEU A 395 1.01 2.21 -1.25
C LEU A 395 -0.39 2.43 -1.86
N LEU A 396 -0.97 3.62 -1.67
CA LEU A 396 -2.25 4.00 -2.30
C LEU A 396 -2.13 4.12 -3.83
N LEU A 397 -0.95 4.40 -4.36
CA LEU A 397 -0.70 4.54 -5.80
C LEU A 397 -0.35 3.21 -6.48
N ASP A 398 0.41 2.35 -5.80
CA ASP A 398 0.75 1.02 -6.32
C ASP A 398 0.66 -0.04 -5.21
N PRO A 399 -0.53 -0.60 -4.96
CA PRO A 399 -0.75 -1.64 -3.96
C PRO A 399 -0.19 -3.02 -4.37
N ALA A 400 0.45 -3.13 -5.54
CA ALA A 400 1.04 -4.38 -6.01
C ALA A 400 2.51 -4.57 -5.61
N GLN A 401 3.10 -3.63 -4.86
CA GLN A 401 4.48 -3.74 -4.38
C GLN A 401 4.53 -4.17 -2.91
N ALA A 402 5.02 -5.38 -2.64
CA ALA A 402 5.19 -5.89 -1.27
C ALA A 402 6.12 -4.99 -0.44
N GLU A 403 7.17 -4.43 -1.06
CA GLU A 403 8.15 -3.55 -0.42
C GLU A 403 7.52 -2.31 0.25
N TYR A 404 6.40 -1.80 -0.29
CA TYR A 404 5.72 -0.64 0.28
C TYR A 404 4.95 -1.00 1.55
N TYR A 405 4.31 -2.17 1.57
CA TYR A 405 3.71 -2.71 2.79
C TYR A 405 4.77 -2.97 3.85
N GLU A 406 5.89 -3.60 3.48
CA GLU A 406 7.00 -3.86 4.39
C GLU A 406 7.52 -2.57 5.01
N SER A 407 7.90 -1.61 4.17
CA SER A 407 8.47 -0.34 4.62
C SER A 407 7.49 0.44 5.50
N LEU A 408 6.21 0.53 5.12
CA LEU A 408 5.19 1.19 5.93
C LEU A 408 4.97 0.48 7.27
N THR A 409 4.95 -0.85 7.27
CA THR A 409 4.80 -1.66 8.48
C THR A 409 5.97 -1.44 9.44
N VAL A 410 7.20 -1.45 8.94
CA VAL A 410 8.42 -1.20 9.74
C VAL A 410 8.42 0.21 10.33
N LEU A 411 8.05 1.23 9.54
CA LEU A 411 7.90 2.61 10.02
C LEU A 411 6.91 2.70 11.20
N LEU A 412 5.75 2.05 11.07
CA LEU A 412 4.72 2.03 12.11
C LEU A 412 5.17 1.26 13.36
N ILE A 413 5.87 0.14 13.21
CA ILE A 413 6.45 -0.63 14.33
C ILE A 413 7.48 0.22 15.09
N ARG A 414 8.38 0.92 14.39
CA ARG A 414 9.41 1.77 15.02
C ARG A 414 8.78 2.89 15.85
N ARG A 415 7.65 3.45 15.37
CA ARG A 415 6.84 4.44 16.09
C ARG A 415 5.94 3.86 17.18
N LYS A 416 5.87 2.52 17.29
CA LYS A 416 4.97 1.80 18.20
C LYS A 416 3.48 2.06 17.92
N GLU A 417 3.15 2.42 16.68
CA GLU A 417 1.79 2.57 16.18
C GLU A 417 1.21 1.20 15.78
N PHE A 418 1.17 0.26 16.73
CA PHE A 418 0.79 -1.13 16.48
C PHE A 418 -0.61 -1.34 15.88
N PRO A 419 -1.66 -0.55 16.22
CA PRO A 419 -2.97 -0.71 15.57
C PRO A 419 -2.95 -0.44 14.07
N ASP A 420 -2.20 0.58 13.62
CA ASP A 420 -2.03 0.87 12.19
C ASP A 420 -1.08 -0.13 11.54
N ALA A 421 0.01 -0.53 12.24
CA ALA A 421 0.90 -1.58 11.75
C ALA A 421 0.15 -2.90 11.50
N LEU A 422 -0.75 -3.28 12.42
CA LEU A 422 -1.56 -4.51 12.31
C LEU A 422 -2.41 -4.48 11.05
N ARG A 423 -3.03 -3.34 10.77
CA ARG A 423 -3.84 -3.16 9.57
C ARG A 423 -3.02 -3.30 8.30
N VAL A 424 -1.90 -2.58 8.20
CA VAL A 424 -1.04 -2.63 7.01
C VAL A 424 -0.48 -4.04 6.81
N ALA A 425 -0.03 -4.71 7.88
CA ALA A 425 0.49 -6.08 7.83
C ALA A 425 -0.57 -7.12 7.44
N ARG A 426 -1.83 -6.96 7.89
CA ARG A 426 -2.95 -7.81 7.43
C ARG A 426 -3.25 -7.60 5.95
N GLY A 427 -3.25 -6.35 5.47
CA GLY A 427 -3.35 -6.03 4.04
C GLY A 427 -2.23 -6.65 3.23
N TRP A 428 -0.99 -6.60 3.75
CA TRP A 428 0.18 -7.24 3.15
C TRP A 428 0.00 -8.75 3.03
N ALA A 429 -0.31 -9.44 4.13
CA ALA A 429 -0.49 -10.89 4.14
C ALA A 429 -1.68 -11.34 3.26
N ALA A 430 -2.76 -10.56 3.21
CA ALA A 430 -3.90 -10.87 2.34
C ALA A 430 -3.54 -10.73 0.84
N ARG A 431 -2.70 -9.75 0.49
CA ARG A 431 -2.28 -9.50 -0.90
C ARG A 431 -1.16 -10.42 -1.35
N PHE A 432 -0.23 -10.74 -0.45
CA PHE A 432 0.95 -11.56 -0.68
C PHE A 432 1.00 -12.72 0.32
N PRO A 433 0.07 -13.71 0.22
CA PRO A 433 -0.09 -14.77 1.22
C PRO A 433 1.08 -15.76 1.29
N GLU A 434 2.03 -15.68 0.36
CA GLU A 434 3.24 -16.51 0.36
C GLU A 434 4.48 -15.75 0.83
N ASP A 435 4.34 -14.48 1.22
CA ASP A 435 5.44 -13.65 1.71
C ASP A 435 5.76 -13.93 3.18
N VAL A 436 6.92 -14.55 3.42
CA VAL A 436 7.41 -14.89 4.77
C VAL A 436 7.52 -13.66 5.66
N MET A 437 7.90 -12.49 5.10
CA MET A 437 8.07 -11.27 5.89
C MET A 437 6.74 -10.66 6.33
N ALA A 438 5.68 -10.82 5.52
CA ALA A 438 4.33 -10.40 5.89
C ALA A 438 3.89 -11.09 7.18
N HIS A 439 3.99 -12.42 7.22
CA HIS A 439 3.60 -13.24 8.36
C HIS A 439 4.52 -13.08 9.58
N SER A 440 5.82 -12.86 9.35
CA SER A 440 6.79 -12.61 10.43
C SER A 440 6.52 -11.27 11.14
N ASN A 441 6.30 -10.20 10.37
CA ASN A 441 5.98 -8.88 10.93
C ASN A 441 4.58 -8.86 11.56
N LEU A 442 3.59 -9.51 10.94
CA LEU A 442 2.25 -9.66 11.50
C LEU A 442 2.28 -10.37 12.87
N SER A 443 3.07 -11.46 12.99
CA SER A 443 3.30 -12.15 14.26
C SER A 443 3.87 -11.22 15.33
N LEU A 444 4.92 -10.45 15.01
CA LEU A 444 5.53 -9.49 15.92
C LEU A 444 4.53 -8.45 16.41
N ILE A 445 3.72 -7.90 15.51
CA ILE A 445 2.71 -6.89 15.85
C ILE A 445 1.63 -7.48 16.76
N LEU A 446 1.11 -8.67 16.42
CA LEU A 446 0.10 -9.37 17.21
C LEU A 446 0.62 -9.67 18.63
N ALA A 447 1.89 -10.07 18.77
CA ALA A 447 2.52 -10.30 20.06
C ALA A 447 2.61 -9.02 20.90
N ASN A 448 3.00 -7.88 20.31
CA ASN A 448 3.04 -6.59 20.99
C ASN A 448 1.64 -6.10 21.42
N LEU A 449 0.61 -6.47 20.67
CA LEU A 449 -0.80 -6.18 21.02
C LEU A 449 -1.40 -7.19 22.02
N GLY A 450 -0.67 -8.24 22.39
CA GLY A 450 -1.11 -9.27 23.34
C GLY A 450 -1.96 -10.40 22.74
N TYR A 451 -2.12 -10.45 21.41
CA TYR A 451 -2.84 -11.52 20.71
C TYR A 451 -1.93 -12.75 20.49
N VAL A 452 -1.52 -13.38 21.59
CA VAL A 452 -0.48 -14.44 21.60
C VAL A 452 -0.80 -15.61 20.66
N ARG A 453 -2.04 -16.11 20.66
CA ARG A 453 -2.43 -17.25 19.82
C ARG A 453 -2.39 -16.94 18.33
N GLU A 454 -2.86 -15.75 17.93
CA GLU A 454 -2.80 -15.31 16.53
C GLU A 454 -1.35 -15.09 16.11
N ALA A 455 -0.52 -14.51 17.00
CA ALA A 455 0.90 -14.33 16.74
C ALA A 455 1.64 -15.67 16.52
N GLU A 456 1.33 -16.70 17.30
CA GLU A 456 1.88 -18.05 17.13
C GLU A 456 1.47 -18.69 15.81
N ALA A 457 0.20 -18.53 15.40
CA ALA A 457 -0.30 -19.05 14.13
C ALA A 457 0.41 -18.41 12.92
N GLU A 458 0.58 -17.08 12.95
CA GLU A 458 1.30 -16.35 11.90
C GLU A 458 2.80 -16.72 11.85
N LYS A 459 3.41 -16.93 13.02
CA LYS A 459 4.80 -17.41 13.11
C LYS A 459 4.96 -18.81 12.53
N GLU A 460 3.99 -19.70 12.80
CA GLU A 460 3.97 -21.04 12.22
C GLU A 460 3.82 -20.99 10.70
N LEU A 461 2.94 -20.13 10.18
CA LEU A 461 2.76 -19.94 8.74
C LEU A 461 4.04 -19.43 8.07
N ALA A 462 4.68 -18.39 8.64
CA ALA A 462 5.97 -17.88 8.15
C ALA A 462 7.03 -18.99 8.08
N TRP A 463 7.15 -19.80 9.14
CA TRP A 463 8.10 -20.92 9.18
C TRP A 463 7.78 -22.00 8.13
N ARG A 464 6.50 -22.33 7.92
CA ARG A 464 6.06 -23.28 6.88
C ARG A 464 6.39 -22.77 5.48
N LEU A 465 6.13 -21.50 5.20
CA LEU A 465 6.43 -20.86 3.91
C LEU A 465 7.93 -20.80 3.64
N GLU A 466 8.73 -20.40 4.63
CA GLU A 466 10.19 -20.39 4.55
C GLU A 466 10.74 -21.79 4.26
N ARG A 467 10.16 -22.81 4.90
CA ARG A 467 10.53 -24.20 4.67
C ARG A 467 10.12 -24.70 3.29
N ALA A 468 8.93 -24.34 2.81
CA ALA A 468 8.49 -24.68 1.46
C ALA A 468 9.42 -24.06 0.41
N ARG A 469 9.85 -22.81 0.59
CA ARG A 469 10.87 -22.15 -0.25
C ARG A 469 12.25 -22.81 -0.14
N SER A 470 12.59 -23.35 1.04
CA SER A 470 13.87 -24.01 1.31
C SER A 470 13.92 -25.47 0.88
N ALA A 471 12.83 -26.04 0.35
CA ALA A 471 12.80 -27.41 -0.14
C ALA A 471 13.70 -27.64 -1.37
N ASP A 472 14.13 -26.57 -2.08
CA ASP A 472 15.01 -26.63 -3.25
C ASP A 472 16.51 -26.43 -2.97
N SER A 473 16.92 -25.99 -1.77
CA SER A 473 18.34 -26.06 -1.35
C SER A 473 18.52 -25.82 0.16
N HIS A 474 19.23 -26.72 0.83
CA HIS A 474 19.27 -26.80 2.31
C HIS A 474 20.52 -26.16 2.95
N THR A 475 21.39 -25.51 2.17
CA THR A 475 22.61 -24.86 2.67
C THR A 475 22.65 -23.39 2.28
N PRO A 476 23.28 -22.50 3.07
CA PRO A 476 23.56 -21.12 2.66
C PRO A 476 24.26 -21.01 1.30
N LEU A 477 25.15 -21.95 0.97
CA LEU A 477 25.80 -22.03 -0.34
C LEU A 477 24.81 -22.37 -1.47
N GLY A 478 23.88 -23.28 -1.24
CA GLY A 478 22.82 -23.58 -2.20
C GLY A 478 21.83 -22.43 -2.43
N LYS A 479 21.86 -21.38 -1.59
CA LYS A 479 20.99 -20.18 -1.70
C LYS A 479 21.66 -19.01 -2.43
N ALA A 480 22.95 -19.12 -2.76
CA ALA A 480 23.67 -18.05 -3.43
C ALA A 480 23.08 -17.77 -4.83
N ARG A 481 22.79 -16.49 -5.12
CA ARG A 481 22.19 -16.07 -6.39
C ARG A 481 23.24 -16.01 -7.52
N ASN A 482 24.51 -15.89 -7.16
CA ASN A 482 25.64 -15.85 -8.07
C ASN A 482 26.94 -16.34 -7.40
N GLU A 483 27.99 -16.51 -8.21
CA GLU A 483 29.29 -17.02 -7.79
C GLU A 483 30.03 -16.10 -6.78
N GLU A 484 29.76 -14.79 -6.82
CA GLU A 484 30.38 -13.82 -5.91
C GLU A 484 29.81 -13.96 -4.50
N GLU A 485 28.48 -14.04 -4.39
CA GLU A 485 27.77 -14.30 -3.14
C GLU A 485 28.14 -15.67 -2.56
N ALA A 486 28.27 -16.71 -3.41
CA ALA A 486 28.74 -18.02 -2.98
C ALA A 486 30.16 -17.97 -2.41
N ARG A 487 31.05 -17.16 -2.99
CA ARG A 487 32.42 -16.98 -2.51
C ARG A 487 32.44 -16.27 -1.16
N GLN A 488 31.67 -15.21 -1.01
CA GLN A 488 31.58 -14.48 0.25
C GLN A 488 31.02 -15.36 1.38
N ILE A 489 29.93 -16.09 1.12
CA ILE A 489 29.35 -17.03 2.08
C ILE A 489 30.37 -18.11 2.47
N ARG A 490 31.17 -18.61 1.51
CA ARG A 490 32.22 -19.59 1.79
C ARG A 490 33.30 -19.01 2.71
N THR A 491 33.78 -17.80 2.44
CA THR A 491 34.77 -17.13 3.28
C THR A 491 34.26 -16.94 4.71
N GLU A 492 33.03 -16.43 4.88
CA GLU A 492 32.42 -16.24 6.20
C GLU A 492 32.26 -17.56 6.97
N LEU A 493 31.89 -18.64 6.27
CA LEU A 493 31.77 -19.97 6.90
C LEU A 493 33.14 -20.54 7.30
N GLU A 494 34.18 -20.35 6.51
CA GLU A 494 35.56 -20.77 6.83
C GLU A 494 36.15 -20.00 8.02
N GLU A 495 35.87 -18.69 8.12
CA GLU A 495 36.22 -17.87 9.29
C GLU A 495 35.52 -18.39 10.55
N ARG A 496 34.21 -18.70 10.48
CA ARG A 496 33.46 -19.28 11.59
C ARG A 496 34.03 -20.63 12.04
N VAL A 497 34.42 -21.49 11.09
CA VAL A 497 35.10 -22.76 11.40
C VAL A 497 36.40 -22.51 12.17
N THR A 498 37.15 -21.47 11.82
CA THR A 498 38.39 -21.10 12.53
C THR A 498 38.11 -20.63 13.95
N LEU A 499 37.12 -19.75 14.12
CA LEU A 499 36.71 -19.25 15.45
C LEU A 499 36.20 -20.38 16.37
N PHE A 500 35.38 -21.30 15.84
CA PHE A 500 34.91 -22.43 16.64
C PHE A 500 36.04 -23.41 16.95
N ARG A 501 37.01 -23.59 16.05
CA ARG A 501 38.19 -24.41 16.32
C ARG A 501 38.99 -23.83 17.50
N GLU A 502 39.25 -22.53 17.50
CA GLU A 502 39.93 -21.85 18.62
C GLU A 502 39.14 -22.01 19.92
N ALA A 503 37.82 -21.80 19.90
CA ALA A 503 36.97 -22.00 21.09
C ALA A 503 37.09 -23.43 21.65
N LEU A 504 37.15 -24.44 20.77
CA LEU A 504 37.29 -25.85 21.15
C LEU A 504 38.71 -26.23 21.62
N GLU A 505 39.73 -25.42 21.34
CA GLU A 505 41.05 -25.56 21.96
C GLU A 505 41.03 -25.15 23.44
N TYR A 506 40.23 -24.15 23.80
CA TYR A 506 40.05 -23.70 25.18
C TYR A 506 39.08 -24.59 25.97
N ASP A 507 37.95 -24.96 25.38
CA ASP A 507 36.98 -25.89 25.96
C ASP A 507 36.55 -26.95 24.94
N PRO A 508 37.16 -28.15 25.00
CA PRO A 508 36.84 -29.24 24.08
C PRO A 508 35.41 -29.79 24.19
N GLU A 509 34.67 -29.45 25.25
CA GLU A 509 33.31 -29.92 25.50
C GLU A 509 32.25 -28.81 25.40
N ASP A 510 32.62 -27.61 24.95
CA ASP A 510 31.67 -26.53 24.69
C ASP A 510 30.66 -26.95 23.61
N THR A 511 29.46 -27.29 24.07
CA THR A 511 28.36 -27.77 23.22
C THR A 511 27.91 -26.73 22.18
N VAL A 512 28.06 -25.43 22.46
CA VAL A 512 27.73 -24.35 21.53
C VAL A 512 28.78 -24.28 20.42
N ALA A 513 30.07 -24.35 20.78
CA ALA A 513 31.15 -24.36 19.80
C ALA A 513 31.15 -25.66 18.96
N LEU A 514 30.89 -26.82 19.57
CA LEU A 514 30.73 -28.10 18.86
C LEU A 514 29.54 -28.06 17.88
N MET A 515 28.40 -27.52 18.30
CA MET A 515 27.23 -27.36 17.41
C MET A 515 27.55 -26.38 16.27
N GLY A 516 28.16 -25.25 16.59
CA GLY A 516 28.56 -24.22 15.64
C GLY A 516 29.52 -24.76 14.58
N MET A 517 30.53 -25.54 14.99
CA MET A 517 31.49 -26.20 14.11
C MET A 517 30.78 -27.19 13.16
N GLY A 518 29.93 -28.05 13.71
CA GLY A 518 29.15 -29.02 12.92
C GLY A 518 28.21 -28.34 11.90
N SER A 519 27.52 -27.27 12.30
CA SER A 519 26.61 -26.54 11.42
C SER A 519 27.35 -25.77 10.32
N ALA A 520 28.53 -25.19 10.62
CA ALA A 520 29.33 -24.47 9.64
C ALA A 520 29.93 -25.42 8.60
N LEU A 521 30.47 -26.56 9.03
CA LEU A 521 31.01 -27.59 8.13
C LEU A 521 29.92 -28.22 7.25
N LEU A 522 28.72 -28.47 7.79
CA LEU A 522 27.59 -28.94 6.99
C LEU A 522 27.16 -27.90 5.93
N SER A 523 27.22 -26.62 6.29
CA SER A 523 26.92 -25.51 5.36
C SER A 523 27.98 -25.32 4.27
N LEU A 524 29.21 -25.77 4.54
CA LEU A 524 30.32 -25.86 3.58
C LEU A 524 30.28 -27.13 2.73
N GLU A 525 29.19 -27.92 2.80
CA GLU A 525 29.02 -29.19 2.08
C GLU A 525 30.09 -30.24 2.45
N LYS A 526 30.55 -30.21 3.71
CA LYS A 526 31.51 -31.17 4.28
C LYS A 526 30.87 -32.03 5.38
N PRO A 527 29.87 -32.87 5.05
CA PRO A 527 29.11 -33.59 6.06
C PRO A 527 29.95 -34.64 6.82
N GLU A 528 30.98 -35.23 6.20
CA GLU A 528 31.90 -36.17 6.86
C GLU A 528 32.71 -35.51 7.97
N GLU A 529 33.12 -34.24 7.76
CA GLU A 529 33.83 -33.45 8.78
C GLU A 529 32.87 -32.93 9.86
N ALA A 530 31.61 -32.65 9.52
CA ALA A 530 30.60 -32.13 10.43
C ALA A 530 30.07 -33.17 11.43
N ALA A 531 29.87 -34.41 10.99
CA ALA A 531 29.21 -35.45 11.77
C ALA A 531 29.86 -35.74 13.14
N PRO A 532 31.20 -35.81 13.28
CA PRO A 532 31.84 -36.03 14.58
C PRO A 532 31.47 -34.97 15.62
N TYR A 533 31.41 -33.69 15.22
CA TYR A 533 31.08 -32.60 16.13
C TYR A 533 29.61 -32.66 16.57
N LEU A 534 28.68 -32.86 15.63
CA LEU A 534 27.26 -32.98 15.93
C LEU A 534 26.94 -34.20 16.80
N ARG A 535 27.59 -35.35 16.54
CA ARG A 535 27.47 -36.56 17.38
C ARG A 535 28.01 -36.30 18.79
N ARG A 536 29.10 -35.53 18.92
CA ARG A 536 29.67 -35.16 20.21
C ARG A 536 28.75 -34.20 20.97
N THR A 537 28.16 -33.20 20.30
CA THR A 537 27.19 -32.28 20.90
C THR A 537 26.02 -33.03 21.52
N VAL A 538 25.35 -33.92 20.78
CA VAL A 538 24.19 -34.66 21.29
C VAL A 538 24.53 -35.71 22.35
N LYS A 539 25.81 -36.09 22.45
CA LYS A 539 26.31 -36.96 23.51
C LYS A 539 26.52 -36.20 24.82
N ILE A 540 27.04 -34.96 24.74
CA ILE A 540 27.31 -34.10 25.89
C ILE A 540 26.02 -33.44 26.39
N ASP A 541 25.25 -32.83 25.49
CA ASP A 541 23.90 -32.31 25.77
C ASP A 541 22.86 -33.04 24.91
N PRO A 542 22.29 -34.13 25.44
CA PRO A 542 21.25 -34.84 24.73
C PRO A 542 19.93 -34.08 24.60
N TRP A 543 19.74 -32.97 25.31
CA TRP A 543 18.55 -32.13 25.25
C TRP A 543 18.68 -31.00 24.22
N TYR A 544 19.81 -30.91 23.51
CA TYR A 544 20.04 -29.90 22.49
C TYR A 544 19.28 -30.23 21.20
N SER A 545 18.00 -29.82 21.17
CA SER A 545 17.06 -30.08 20.08
C SER A 545 17.57 -29.67 18.68
N ALA A 546 18.32 -28.56 18.57
CA ALA A 546 18.90 -28.11 17.31
C ALA A 546 20.05 -29.01 16.83
N ALA A 547 20.87 -29.55 17.74
CA ALA A 547 21.98 -30.44 17.39
C ALA A 547 21.48 -31.78 16.84
N TRP A 548 20.39 -32.32 17.39
CA TRP A 548 19.73 -33.52 16.85
C TRP A 548 19.19 -33.31 15.44
N LEU A 549 18.57 -32.16 15.20
CA LEU A 549 18.05 -31.82 13.89
C LEU A 549 19.18 -31.77 12.85
N ARG A 550 20.27 -31.04 13.15
CA ARG A 550 21.45 -30.92 12.30
C ARG A 550 22.17 -32.25 12.10
N LEU A 551 22.23 -33.10 13.13
CA LEU A 551 22.83 -34.43 13.02
C LEU A 551 22.08 -35.29 12.00
N GLY A 552 20.74 -35.30 12.02
CA GLY A 552 19.98 -36.05 11.02
C GLY A 552 20.14 -35.50 9.60
N GLU A 553 20.23 -34.18 9.42
CA GLU A 553 20.54 -33.55 8.11
C GLU A 553 21.93 -33.97 7.62
N CYS A 554 22.92 -33.94 8.50
CA CYS A 554 24.28 -34.36 8.21
C CYS A 554 24.36 -35.83 7.79
N LEU A 555 23.67 -36.73 8.50
CA LEU A 555 23.66 -38.16 8.17
C LEU A 555 22.94 -38.44 6.85
N LEU A 556 21.87 -37.70 6.55
CA LEU A 556 21.19 -37.80 5.27
C LEU A 556 22.10 -37.36 4.11
N ALA A 557 22.85 -36.27 4.28
CA ALA A 557 23.82 -35.79 3.30
C ALA A 557 24.96 -36.80 3.03
N MET A 558 25.34 -37.60 4.04
CA MET A 558 26.28 -38.72 3.90
C MET A 558 25.65 -39.99 3.29
N GLY A 559 24.35 -39.97 2.96
CA GLY A 559 23.62 -41.14 2.48
C GLY A 559 23.22 -42.15 3.58
N ASP A 560 23.52 -41.89 4.85
CA ASP A 560 23.11 -42.71 6.00
C ASP A 560 21.64 -42.41 6.39
N ARG A 561 20.73 -42.88 5.53
CA ARG A 561 19.27 -42.68 5.72
C ARG A 561 18.77 -43.29 7.03
N GLN A 562 19.31 -44.46 7.41
CA GLN A 562 18.90 -45.13 8.65
C GLN A 562 19.36 -44.36 9.89
N GLY A 563 20.60 -43.86 9.90
CA GLY A 563 21.12 -43.01 10.96
C GLY A 563 20.37 -41.68 11.06
N ALA A 564 20.02 -41.05 9.93
CA ALA A 564 19.23 -39.82 9.90
C ALA A 564 17.84 -40.03 10.53
N LEU A 565 17.17 -41.13 10.19
CA LEU A 565 15.87 -41.49 10.76
C LEU A 565 15.95 -41.66 12.29
N GLN A 566 16.96 -42.40 12.76
CA GLN A 566 17.17 -42.61 14.20
C GLN A 566 17.45 -41.30 14.93
N ALA A 567 18.31 -40.44 14.38
CA ALA A 567 18.65 -39.15 14.97
C ALA A 567 17.42 -38.24 15.10
N TRP A 568 16.58 -38.16 14.07
CA TRP A 568 15.36 -37.35 14.12
C TRP A 568 14.28 -37.93 15.03
N GLN A 569 14.11 -39.26 15.09
CA GLN A 569 13.15 -39.89 16.00
C GLN A 569 13.55 -39.68 17.48
N GLU A 570 14.82 -39.88 17.80
CA GLU A 570 15.34 -39.69 19.15
C GLU A 570 15.34 -38.21 19.54
N GLY A 571 15.80 -37.33 18.65
CA GLY A 571 15.77 -35.89 18.84
C GLY A 571 14.37 -35.34 19.05
N ALA A 572 13.39 -35.78 18.26
CA ALA A 572 12.00 -35.37 18.41
C ALA A 572 11.42 -35.79 19.77
N ARG A 573 11.73 -37.01 20.22
CA ARG A 573 11.29 -37.51 21.52
C ARG A 573 11.83 -36.62 22.66
N ARG A 574 13.13 -36.29 22.62
CA ARG A 574 13.79 -35.46 23.64
C ARG A 574 13.30 -34.00 23.59
N ALA A 575 13.15 -33.45 22.40
CA ALA A 575 12.61 -32.10 22.21
C ALA A 575 11.19 -31.97 22.79
N ARG A 576 10.30 -32.95 22.55
CA ARG A 576 8.96 -32.97 23.17
C ARG A 576 9.00 -33.00 24.69
N GLN A 577 9.84 -33.86 25.26
CA GLN A 577 9.98 -33.99 26.71
C GLN A 577 10.45 -32.68 27.36
N ARG A 578 11.20 -31.85 26.63
CA ARG A 578 11.66 -30.52 27.07
C ARG A 578 10.67 -29.39 26.79
N GLY A 579 9.61 -29.64 26.00
CA GLY A 579 8.69 -28.60 25.52
C GLY A 579 9.15 -27.86 24.26
N ASP A 580 10.24 -28.29 23.62
CA ASP A 580 10.75 -27.72 22.37
C ASP A 580 9.93 -28.25 21.17
N MET A 581 8.69 -27.77 21.03
CA MET A 581 7.73 -28.32 20.07
C MET A 581 8.12 -28.09 18.60
N MET A 582 8.73 -26.95 18.27
CA MET A 582 9.14 -26.62 16.90
C MET A 582 10.21 -27.60 16.35
N PRO A 583 11.37 -27.80 17.00
CA PRO A 583 12.33 -28.82 16.56
C PRO A 583 11.74 -30.23 16.55
N ALA A 584 10.88 -30.56 17.52
CA ALA A 584 10.25 -31.88 17.58
C ALA A 584 9.40 -32.19 16.35
N GLN A 585 8.47 -31.29 16.00
CA GLN A 585 7.64 -31.43 14.81
C GLN A 585 8.50 -31.43 13.52
N ALA A 586 9.51 -30.55 13.47
CA ALA A 586 10.39 -30.45 12.32
C ALA A 586 11.17 -31.75 12.04
N MET A 587 11.60 -32.45 13.10
CA MET A 587 12.27 -33.75 13.02
C MET A 587 11.29 -34.88 12.68
N GLU A 588 10.08 -34.88 13.26
CA GLU A 588 9.04 -35.87 12.94
C GLU A 588 8.59 -35.84 11.49
N ILE A 589 8.40 -34.64 10.93
CA ILE A 589 8.06 -34.47 9.53
C ILE A 589 9.15 -35.09 8.65
N ARG A 590 10.43 -34.78 8.93
CA ARG A 590 11.56 -35.34 8.17
C ARG A 590 11.66 -36.86 8.31
N ALA A 591 11.48 -37.39 9.52
CA ALA A 591 11.46 -38.83 9.77
C ALA A 591 10.35 -39.54 8.98
N ARG A 592 9.13 -38.96 8.95
CA ARG A 592 8.00 -39.50 8.17
C ARG A 592 8.27 -39.45 6.66
N GLN A 593 8.78 -38.34 6.15
CA GLN A 593 9.13 -38.19 4.73
C GLN A 593 10.16 -39.23 4.31
N LEU A 594 11.25 -39.36 5.09
CA LEU A 594 12.32 -40.30 4.79
C LEU A 594 11.88 -41.77 4.82
N SER A 595 10.89 -42.09 5.67
CA SER A 595 10.29 -43.42 5.80
C SER A 595 9.26 -43.74 4.71
N ALA A 596 8.70 -42.73 4.03
CA ALA A 596 7.75 -42.92 2.93
C ALA A 596 8.43 -43.17 1.57
N GLU A 597 9.74 -42.94 1.49
CA GLU A 597 10.58 -43.12 0.30
C GLU A 597 11.29 -44.50 0.25
N VAL A 598 10.99 -45.40 1.21
CA VAL A 598 11.47 -46.79 1.29
C VAL A 598 10.29 -47.71 1.04
#